data_AF-A0A968R3F0-F1
#
_entry.id   AF-A0A968R3F0-F1
#
_cell.length_a   1.000
_cell.length_b   1.000
_cell.length_c   1.000
_cell.angle_alpha   90.00
_cell.angle_beta   90.00
_cell.angle_gamma   90.00
#
_symmetry.space_group_name_H-M   'P 1'
#
loop_
_entity.id
_entity.type
_entity.pdbx_description
1 polymer ?
#
loop_
_entity_poly.entity_id
_entity_poly.type
_entity_poly.pdbx_seq_one_letter_code
_entity_poly.pdbx_strand_id
1 'polypeptide(L)'
;KGQTAAPNLKTLMEAANIEKVFHFARFDMATMRYNLSIDIAPVFCTKIASKLARTYTGKHGLKDLILELEKVELNKTSQSSDWGNFDNLSEEQLRYAANDVRYLLGAKQKLTAMLQREERWEIAKQCFECLPVFVSLDLLQYKDVFEHG
;
A
#
# COMPACT_ATOMS: atom_id res chain seq x y z
N LYS A 1 19.26 -0.37 13.13
CA LYS A 1 19.46 -1.55 12.24
C LYS A 1 19.39 -2.81 13.09
N GLY A 2 18.76 -3.88 12.59
CA GLY A 2 18.73 -5.19 13.27
C GLY A 2 17.44 -5.51 14.04
N GLN A 3 16.39 -4.71 13.92
CA GLN A 3 15.07 -5.13 14.42
C GLN A 3 14.53 -6.23 13.52
N THR A 4 14.32 -7.41 14.10
CA THR A 4 13.79 -8.60 13.40
C THR A 4 12.40 -9.01 13.89
N ALA A 5 11.88 -8.32 14.91
CA ALA A 5 10.57 -8.61 15.50
C ALA A 5 9.86 -7.32 15.93
N ALA A 6 8.53 -7.34 15.81
CA ALA A 6 7.64 -6.30 16.28
C ALA A 6 6.31 -6.96 16.71
N PRO A 7 6.20 -7.54 17.92
CA PRO A 7 5.10 -8.45 18.28
C PRO A 7 3.72 -7.79 18.19
N ASN A 8 3.56 -6.57 18.71
CA ASN A 8 2.29 -5.85 18.64
C ASN A 8 1.89 -5.52 17.20
N LEU A 9 2.87 -5.14 16.37
CA LEU A 9 2.64 -4.86 14.96
C LEU A 9 2.26 -6.14 14.22
N LYS A 10 2.95 -7.24 14.49
CA LYS A 10 2.65 -8.56 13.91
C LYS A 10 1.21 -8.96 14.21
N THR A 11 0.81 -8.93 15.49
CA THR A 11 -0.57 -9.22 15.90
C THR A 11 -1.60 -8.39 15.15
N LEU A 12 -1.37 -7.07 15.01
CA LEU A 12 -2.28 -6.19 14.28
C LEU A 12 -2.32 -6.50 12.78
N MET A 13 -1.16 -6.70 12.17
CA MET A 13 -1.02 -6.90 10.72
C MET A 13 -1.52 -8.27 10.26
N GLU A 14 -1.49 -9.28 11.13
CA GLU A 14 -1.98 -10.64 10.86
C GLU A 14 -3.44 -10.86 11.31
N ALA A 15 -4.05 -9.89 12.01
CA ALA A 15 -5.43 -9.99 12.46
C ALA A 15 -6.40 -10.09 11.27
N ALA A 16 -7.07 -11.24 11.14
CA ALA A 16 -7.97 -11.54 10.02
C ALA A 16 -9.24 -10.67 9.98
N ASN A 17 -9.65 -10.13 11.13
CA ASN A 17 -10.81 -9.25 11.26
C ASN A 17 -10.49 -7.77 11.05
N ILE A 18 -9.23 -7.41 10.78
CA ILE A 18 -8.78 -6.04 10.57
C ILE A 18 -8.25 -5.94 9.13
N GLU A 19 -8.90 -5.18 8.28
CA GLU A 19 -8.39 -4.92 6.93
C GLU A 19 -7.31 -3.84 6.96
N LYS A 20 -6.17 -4.11 6.33
CA LYS A 20 -5.06 -3.14 6.25
C LYS A 20 -5.09 -2.41 4.92
N VAL A 21 -5.13 -1.08 4.95
CA VAL A 21 -5.20 -0.25 3.73
C VAL A 21 -3.82 0.32 3.42
N PHE A 22 -3.32 0.04 2.22
CA PHE A 22 -2.04 0.54 1.72
C PHE A 22 -2.20 1.23 0.38
N HIS A 23 -1.21 2.03 0.01
CA HIS A 23 -1.01 2.47 -1.37
C HIS A 23 0.22 1.78 -1.94
N PHE A 24 0.02 0.91 -2.94
CA PHE A 24 1.06 0.03 -3.48
C PHE A 24 1.58 -1.03 -2.48
N ALA A 25 0.65 -1.73 -1.83
CA ALA A 25 0.89 -2.71 -0.76
C ALA A 25 2.02 -3.73 -1.01
N ARG A 26 2.26 -4.14 -2.27
CA ARG A 26 3.27 -5.16 -2.64
C ARG A 26 4.64 -4.89 -2.01
N PHE A 27 5.08 -3.63 -2.03
CA PHE A 27 6.39 -3.25 -1.49
C PHE A 27 6.43 -3.32 0.05
N ASP A 28 5.44 -2.73 0.72
CA ASP A 28 5.37 -2.71 2.18
C ASP A 28 5.21 -4.13 2.75
N MET A 29 4.37 -4.95 2.12
CA MET A 29 4.17 -6.35 2.49
C MET A 29 5.47 -7.16 2.36
N ALA A 30 6.22 -6.99 1.26
CA ALA A 30 7.52 -7.65 1.09
C ALA A 30 8.52 -7.21 2.16
N THR A 31 8.57 -5.91 2.45
CA THR A 31 9.45 -5.34 3.47
C THR A 31 9.13 -5.89 4.85
N MET A 32 7.85 -5.94 5.25
CA MET A 32 7.44 -6.47 6.55
C MET A 32 7.65 -7.98 6.65
N ARG A 33 7.38 -8.74 5.59
CA ARG A 33 7.63 -10.19 5.57
C ARG A 33 9.12 -10.50 5.70
N TYR A 34 9.96 -9.83 4.91
CA TYR A 34 11.40 -10.07 4.91
C TYR A 34 12.07 -9.67 6.23
N ASN A 35 11.77 -8.47 6.75
CA ASN A 35 12.48 -7.93 7.91
C ASN A 35 11.89 -8.42 9.25
N LEU A 36 10.58 -8.64 9.32
CA LEU A 36 9.86 -8.86 10.59
C LEU A 36 9.07 -10.17 10.63
N SER A 37 9.09 -10.97 9.57
CA SER A 37 8.30 -12.21 9.45
C SER A 37 6.81 -11.97 9.72
N ILE A 38 6.25 -10.90 9.14
CA ILE A 38 4.83 -10.52 9.27
C ILE A 38 4.09 -10.83 7.97
N ASP A 39 3.00 -11.59 8.07
CA ASP A 39 2.14 -11.96 6.94
C ASP A 39 0.84 -11.15 6.91
N ILE A 40 0.87 -10.01 6.19
CA ILE A 40 -0.27 -9.10 6.13
C ILE A 40 -1.45 -9.71 5.37
N ALA A 41 -2.56 -9.95 6.07
CA ALA A 41 -3.87 -10.28 5.49
C ALA A 41 -5.01 -9.99 6.48
N PRO A 42 -6.20 -9.52 6.05
CA PRO A 42 -6.56 -9.09 4.70
C PRO A 42 -6.07 -7.67 4.36
N VAL A 43 -5.91 -7.37 3.06
CA VAL A 43 -5.33 -6.12 2.56
C VAL A 43 -6.23 -5.44 1.53
N PHE A 44 -6.26 -4.10 1.53
CA PHE A 44 -6.81 -3.29 0.45
C PHE A 44 -5.69 -2.42 -0.14
N CYS A 45 -5.44 -2.55 -1.45
CA CYS A 45 -4.43 -1.75 -2.13
C CYS A 45 -5.09 -0.65 -2.98
N THR A 46 -5.00 0.59 -2.52
CA THR A 46 -5.59 1.76 -3.21
C THR A 46 -5.00 1.99 -4.61
N LYS A 47 -3.76 1.57 -4.87
CA LYS A 47 -3.15 1.67 -6.21
C LYS A 47 -3.76 0.68 -7.20
N ILE A 48 -4.02 -0.56 -6.78
CA ILE A 48 -4.73 -1.56 -7.59
C ILE A 48 -6.16 -1.08 -7.84
N ALA A 49 -6.87 -0.70 -6.77
CA ALA A 49 -8.22 -0.17 -6.87
C ALA A 49 -8.29 1.06 -7.79
N SER A 50 -7.32 1.98 -7.70
CA SER A 50 -7.26 3.14 -8.57
C SER A 50 -7.04 2.76 -10.03
N LYS A 51 -6.16 1.80 -10.35
CA LYS A 51 -5.95 1.35 -11.72
C LYS A 51 -7.21 0.75 -12.34
N LEU A 52 -7.98 0.02 -11.54
CA LEU A 52 -9.22 -0.63 -11.99
C LEU A 52 -10.41 0.34 -12.08
N ALA A 53 -10.48 1.35 -11.20
CA ALA A 53 -11.58 2.30 -11.15
C ALA A 53 -11.37 3.56 -12.01
N ARG A 54 -10.17 4.14 -12.00
CA ARG A 54 -9.85 5.43 -12.62
C ARG A 54 -9.21 5.24 -14.00
N THR A 55 -9.88 4.53 -14.90
CA THR A 55 -9.33 4.14 -16.22
C THR A 55 -9.16 5.31 -17.21
N TYR A 56 -9.65 6.51 -16.86
CA TYR A 56 -9.49 7.74 -17.63
C TYR A 56 -8.14 8.45 -17.40
N THR A 57 -7.26 7.91 -16.55
CA THR A 57 -5.96 8.51 -16.24
C THR A 57 -4.89 7.45 -16.03
N GLY A 58 -3.65 7.77 -16.39
CA GLY A 58 -2.48 6.95 -16.03
C GLY A 58 -1.87 7.31 -14.67
N LYS A 59 -2.40 8.32 -13.98
CA LYS A 59 -1.83 8.86 -12.73
C LYS A 59 -2.41 8.18 -11.49
N HIS A 60 -1.74 7.13 -11.05
CA HIS A 60 -2.14 6.32 -9.89
C HIS A 60 -1.17 6.39 -8.71
N GLY A 61 -0.25 7.37 -8.68
CA GLY A 61 0.56 7.63 -7.50
C GLY A 61 -0.28 8.24 -6.37
N LEU A 62 0.18 8.07 -5.12
CA LEU A 62 -0.58 8.51 -3.93
C LEU A 62 -0.95 9.99 -3.99
N LYS A 63 0.00 10.88 -4.34
CA LYS A 63 -0.26 12.32 -4.48
C LYS A 63 -1.42 12.61 -5.45
N ASP A 64 -1.37 12.04 -6.65
CA ASP A 64 -2.39 12.29 -7.68
C ASP A 64 -3.75 11.71 -7.26
N LEU A 65 -3.74 10.54 -6.61
CA LEU A 65 -4.93 9.89 -6.08
C LEU A 65 -5.61 10.76 -5.01
N ILE A 66 -4.85 11.20 -4.00
CA ILE A 66 -5.38 11.99 -2.88
C ILE A 66 -5.80 13.39 -3.36
N LEU A 67 -5.04 14.01 -4.26
CA LEU A 67 -5.43 15.28 -4.85
C LEU A 67 -6.77 15.19 -5.57
N GLU A 68 -7.00 14.12 -6.35
CA GLU A 68 -8.25 13.99 -7.09
C GLU A 68 -9.43 13.62 -6.19
N LEU A 69 -9.26 12.62 -5.32
CA LEU A 69 -10.37 12.04 -4.55
C LEU A 69 -10.64 12.80 -3.25
N GLU A 70 -9.61 13.27 -2.56
CA GLU A 70 -9.73 13.97 -1.28
C GLU A 70 -9.61 15.49 -1.42
N LYS A 71 -9.23 16.01 -2.59
CA LYS A 71 -8.99 17.44 -2.83
C LYS A 71 -7.89 18.02 -1.93
N VAL A 72 -6.94 17.17 -1.52
CA VAL A 72 -5.81 17.54 -0.67
C VAL A 72 -4.50 17.39 -1.45
N GLU A 73 -3.68 18.43 -1.45
CA GLU A 73 -2.33 18.33 -2.00
C GLU A 73 -1.36 17.74 -0.97
N LEU A 74 -0.72 16.63 -1.33
CA LEU A 74 0.35 16.05 -0.53
C LEU A 74 1.70 16.67 -0.90
N ASN A 75 2.46 17.04 0.13
CA ASN A 75 3.85 17.46 -0.03
C ASN A 75 4.77 16.23 -0.18
N LYS A 76 5.72 16.28 -1.12
CA LYS A 76 6.65 15.19 -1.46
C LYS A 76 8.10 15.44 -1.01
N THR A 77 8.44 16.58 -0.41
CA THR A 77 9.85 16.94 -0.17
C THR A 77 10.65 15.88 0.58
N SER A 78 10.02 15.17 1.53
CA SER A 78 10.73 14.17 2.36
C SER A 78 10.68 12.74 1.82
N GLN A 79 10.07 12.48 0.67
CA GLN A 79 9.98 11.11 0.12
C GLN A 79 11.38 10.50 -0.12
N SER A 80 12.33 11.31 -0.58
CA SER A 80 13.72 10.91 -0.85
C SER A 80 14.73 11.40 0.21
N SER A 81 14.27 11.66 1.44
CA SER A 81 15.13 12.06 2.56
C SER A 81 15.83 10.86 3.22
N ASP A 82 16.83 11.10 4.06
CA ASP A 82 17.51 10.03 4.81
C ASP A 82 16.64 9.51 5.96
N TRP A 83 15.95 8.39 5.71
CA TRP A 83 15.16 7.66 6.72
C TRP A 83 16.00 6.70 7.59
N GLY A 84 17.30 6.59 7.33
CA GLY A 84 18.21 5.70 8.06
C GLY A 84 18.66 6.25 9.42
N ASN A 85 18.61 7.57 9.61
CA ASN A 85 18.92 8.26 10.87
C ASN A 85 17.70 8.29 11.80
N PHE A 86 17.27 7.12 12.28
CA PHE A 86 16.06 6.94 13.08
C PHE A 86 16.07 7.74 14.40
N ASP A 87 17.25 8.01 14.96
CA ASP A 87 17.41 8.80 16.19
C ASP A 87 17.10 10.30 15.99
N ASN A 88 17.07 10.79 14.74
CA ASN A 88 16.91 12.21 14.42
C ASN A 88 15.97 12.44 13.22
N LEU A 89 14.79 11.82 13.23
CA LEU A 89 13.76 12.13 12.23
C LEU A 89 13.31 13.59 12.35
N SER A 90 13.31 14.30 11.23
CA SER A 90 12.86 15.69 11.20
C SER A 90 11.33 15.80 11.33
N GLU A 91 10.83 16.95 11.77
CA GLU A 91 9.38 17.22 11.78
C GLU A 91 8.76 17.08 10.38
N GLU A 92 9.51 17.38 9.33
CA GLU A 92 9.06 17.22 7.95
C GLU A 92 8.87 15.75 7.57
N GLN A 93 9.81 14.88 7.96
CA GLN A 93 9.70 13.43 7.79
C GLN A 93 8.50 12.86 8.55
N LEU A 94 8.34 13.24 9.82
CA LEU A 94 7.18 12.80 10.63
C LEU A 94 5.85 13.23 10.00
N ARG A 95 5.77 14.48 9.52
CA ARG A 95 4.58 15.00 8.83
C ARG A 95 4.31 14.26 7.52
N TYR A 96 5.36 13.98 6.74
CA TYR A 96 5.26 13.20 5.52
C TYR A 96 4.69 11.80 5.81
N ALA A 97 5.28 11.06 6.76
CA ALA A 97 4.82 9.71 7.12
C ALA A 97 3.36 9.69 7.59
N ALA A 98 2.94 10.68 8.38
CA ALA A 98 1.55 10.80 8.81
C ALA A 98 0.59 11.08 7.64
N ASN A 99 0.99 11.92 6.69
CA ASN A 99 0.17 12.27 5.53
C ASN A 99 0.03 11.13 4.52
N ASP A 100 1.02 10.23 4.42
CA ASP A 100 0.98 9.06 3.52
C ASP A 100 -0.11 8.05 3.92
N VAL A 101 -0.58 8.06 5.18
CA VAL A 101 -1.62 7.15 5.67
C VAL A 101 -2.96 7.83 5.96
N ARG A 102 -2.95 9.11 6.35
CA ARG A 102 -4.13 9.86 6.85
C ARG A 102 -5.35 9.77 5.92
N TYR A 103 -5.12 9.78 4.62
CA TYR A 103 -6.17 9.92 3.62
C TYR A 103 -6.58 8.59 2.95
N LEU A 104 -5.95 7.47 3.32
CA LEU A 104 -6.18 6.18 2.67
C LEU A 104 -7.59 5.64 2.90
N LEU A 105 -8.19 5.89 4.07
CA LEU A 105 -9.54 5.41 4.36
C LEU A 105 -10.61 6.13 3.52
N GLY A 106 -10.50 7.45 3.37
CA GLY A 106 -11.37 8.23 2.48
C GLY A 106 -11.22 7.79 1.02
N ALA A 107 -9.97 7.63 0.56
CA ALA A 107 -9.68 7.17 -0.79
C ALA A 107 -10.24 5.76 -1.03
N LYS A 108 -10.10 4.83 -0.06
CA LYS A 108 -10.68 3.50 -0.11
C LYS A 108 -12.19 3.55 -0.33
N GLN A 109 -12.92 4.35 0.46
CA GLN A 109 -14.38 4.45 0.35
C GLN A 109 -14.81 4.90 -1.05
N LYS A 110 -14.19 5.95 -1.58
CA LYS A 110 -14.49 6.48 -2.93
C LYS A 110 -14.12 5.49 -4.03
N LEU A 111 -12.96 4.85 -3.94
CA LEU A 111 -12.54 3.83 -4.89
C LEU A 111 -13.47 2.60 -4.86
N THR A 112 -13.93 2.19 -3.68
CA THR A 112 -14.88 1.08 -3.53
C THR A 112 -16.19 1.40 -4.23
N ALA A 113 -16.75 2.60 -4.02
CA ALA A 113 -17.96 3.05 -4.69
C ALA A 113 -17.80 3.08 -6.22
N MET A 114 -16.65 3.57 -6.71
CA MET A 114 -16.34 3.53 -8.15
C MET A 114 -16.26 2.11 -8.68
N LEU A 115 -15.51 1.22 -8.01
CA LEU A 115 -15.38 -0.19 -8.43
C LEU A 115 -16.73 -0.91 -8.47
N GLN A 116 -17.63 -0.63 -7.52
CA GLN A 116 -18.97 -1.20 -7.50
C GLN A 116 -19.81 -0.67 -8.67
N ARG A 117 -19.79 0.64 -8.92
CA ARG A 117 -20.51 1.26 -10.05
C ARG A 117 -20.05 0.71 -11.40
N GLU A 118 -18.75 0.46 -11.56
CA GLU A 118 -18.17 -0.07 -12.80
C GLU A 118 -18.17 -1.61 -12.86
N GLU A 119 -18.81 -2.30 -11.90
CA GLU A 119 -18.87 -3.77 -11.81
C GLU A 119 -17.50 -4.47 -11.73
N ARG A 120 -16.49 -3.78 -11.19
CA ARG A 120 -15.09 -4.24 -11.04
C ARG A 120 -14.70 -4.57 -9.61
N TRP A 121 -15.65 -4.56 -8.68
CA TRP A 121 -15.37 -4.84 -7.27
C TRP A 121 -14.83 -6.26 -7.03
N GLU A 122 -15.42 -7.26 -7.68
CA GLU A 122 -15.05 -8.66 -7.45
C GLU A 122 -13.61 -8.94 -7.91
N ILE A 123 -13.25 -8.48 -9.12
CA ILE A 123 -11.89 -8.64 -9.62
C ILE A 123 -10.88 -7.87 -8.78
N ALA A 124 -11.24 -6.71 -8.23
CA ALA A 124 -10.36 -5.97 -7.32
C ALA A 124 -10.06 -6.76 -6.04
N LYS A 125 -11.08 -7.41 -5.44
CA LYS A 125 -10.87 -8.29 -4.27
C LYS A 125 -9.92 -9.45 -4.58
N GLN A 126 -10.13 -10.13 -5.70
CA GLN A 126 -9.24 -11.21 -6.15
C GLN A 126 -7.80 -10.71 -6.35
N CYS A 127 -7.62 -9.52 -6.93
CA CYS A 127 -6.29 -8.92 -7.02
C CYS A 127 -5.65 -8.65 -5.65
N PHE A 128 -6.43 -8.25 -4.64
CA PHE A 128 -5.91 -8.06 -3.29
C PHE A 128 -5.49 -9.37 -2.65
N GLU A 129 -6.28 -10.43 -2.83
CA GLU A 129 -5.99 -11.78 -2.32
C GLU A 129 -4.75 -12.40 -2.97
N CYS A 130 -4.42 -12.01 -4.20
CA CYS A 130 -3.18 -12.44 -4.88
C CYS A 130 -1.92 -11.70 -4.40
N LEU A 131 -2.03 -10.58 -3.67
CA LEU A 131 -0.85 -9.81 -3.25
C LEU A 131 0.19 -10.63 -2.45
N PRO A 132 -0.19 -11.47 -1.47
CA PRO A 132 0.75 -12.34 -0.76
C PRO A 132 1.53 -13.29 -1.68
N VAL A 133 0.94 -13.72 -2.79
CA VAL A 133 1.61 -14.56 -3.80
C VAL A 133 2.67 -13.74 -4.52
N PHE A 134 2.32 -12.56 -5.04
CA PHE A 134 3.28 -11.66 -5.70
C PHE A 134 4.44 -11.26 -4.77
N VAL A 135 4.17 -11.04 -3.49
CA VAL A 135 5.20 -10.78 -2.49
C VAL A 135 6.15 -11.98 -2.35
N SER A 136 5.61 -13.19 -2.35
CA SER A 136 6.44 -14.40 -2.29
C SER A 136 7.32 -14.54 -3.53
N LEU A 137 6.77 -14.28 -4.72
CA LEU A 137 7.53 -14.27 -5.97
C LEU A 137 8.66 -13.24 -5.94
N ASP A 138 8.41 -12.02 -5.45
CA ASP A 138 9.44 -10.98 -5.30
C ASP A 138 10.59 -11.42 -4.41
N LEU A 139 10.29 -11.97 -3.24
CA LEU A 139 11.29 -12.41 -2.27
C LEU A 139 12.10 -13.60 -2.78
N LEU A 140 11.49 -14.47 -3.59
CA LEU A 140 12.15 -15.56 -4.30
C LEU A 140 12.85 -15.11 -5.60
N GLN A 141 12.80 -13.82 -5.92
CA GLN A 141 13.39 -13.21 -7.12
C GLN A 141 12.84 -13.72 -8.46
N TYR A 142 11.63 -14.28 -8.45
CA TYR A 142 10.91 -14.60 -9.68
C TYR A 142 10.33 -13.32 -10.29
N LYS A 143 10.70 -13.04 -11.54
CA LYS A 143 10.16 -11.93 -12.34
C LYS A 143 9.33 -12.48 -13.49
N ASP A 144 8.35 -11.69 -13.93
CA ASP A 144 7.65 -11.88 -15.19
C ASP A 144 7.04 -13.29 -15.38
N VAL A 145 6.57 -13.89 -14.28
CA VAL A 145 6.08 -15.29 -14.20
C VAL A 145 4.91 -15.61 -15.15
N PHE A 146 4.22 -14.58 -15.64
CA PHE A 146 3.11 -14.70 -16.58
C PHE A 146 3.48 -14.32 -18.02
N GLU A 147 4.74 -13.95 -18.27
CA GLU A 147 5.24 -13.61 -19.60
C GLU A 147 5.87 -14.85 -20.27
N HIS A 148 5.82 -14.91 -21.61
CA HIS A 148 6.36 -16.05 -22.36
C HIS A 148 7.90 -16.07 -22.44
N GLY A 149 8.55 -14.90 -22.27
CA GLY A 149 9.99 -14.68 -22.50
C GLY A 149 10.27 -13.61 -23.54
#